data_AF-A0AAN8IJ86-F1
#
_entry.id   AF-A0AAN8IJ86-F1
#
_cell.length_a   1.000
_cell.length_b   1.000
_cell.length_c   1.000
_cell.angle_alpha   90.00
_cell.angle_beta   90.00
_cell.angle_gamma   90.00
#
_symmetry.space_group_name_H-M   'P 1'
#
loop_
_entity.id
_entity.type
_entity.pdbx_description
1 polymer ?
#
loop_
_entity_poly.entity_id
_entity_poly.type
_entity_poly.pdbx_seq_one_letter_code
_entity_poly.pdbx_strand_id
1 'polypeptide(L)'
;MWSSLLLALISICCGKLCTIKSVKQLEQASDCTVMLAEFKDKKLAQHPLLAEKLKTVNEVRRLSLYNTMLRSLTDSPNMTLGPNAVLEMVDNEFLEHLPKFIIEDGSSVELKIRGNPRMNTNQLRDECYKKKCSPNAIANIQESFTCPLEKPIRKVCKVISDNIDLTEYESALDKVEVVVGTLKLKGSNVTSFPKMKSLILLKQAKKSPVLIIEDNPNLNSLKALYTLEIQLNKGESADNAINIGNNPKLCIDEDASTVPFVIKYLSRVPICEPKEINEANKSSLAIIILYFIITNI
;
A
#
# COMPACT_ATOMS: atom_id res chain seq x y z
N MET A 1 42.86 38.53 33.76
CA MET A 1 41.41 38.30 34.01
C MET A 1 40.65 37.75 32.79
N TRP A 2 41.31 37.23 31.74
CA TRP A 2 40.66 36.70 30.53
C TRP A 2 41.56 35.60 29.96
N SER A 3 41.42 34.32 30.37
CA SER A 3 42.11 33.16 29.72
C SER A 3 41.71 31.78 30.28
N SER A 4 40.52 31.62 30.87
CA SER A 4 40.16 30.32 31.46
C SER A 4 38.65 30.08 31.43
N LEU A 5 38.04 29.89 30.25
CA LEU A 5 36.77 29.14 30.12
C LEU A 5 36.36 28.86 28.65
N LEU A 6 37.25 28.30 27.84
CA LEU A 6 36.90 27.87 26.46
C LEU A 6 37.50 26.50 26.11
N LEU A 7 37.39 25.54 27.03
CA LEU A 7 37.85 24.14 26.85
C LEU A 7 36.80 23.13 27.38
N ALA A 8 35.52 23.43 27.19
CA ALA A 8 34.42 22.47 27.37
C ALA A 8 33.81 22.07 26.01
N LEU A 9 34.66 21.95 24.99
CA LEU A 9 34.27 21.56 23.63
C LEU A 9 34.68 20.11 23.38
N ILE A 10 33.65 19.30 23.11
CA ILE A 10 33.68 18.06 22.33
C ILE A 10 34.19 16.82 23.11
N SER A 11 33.48 16.45 24.17
CA SER A 11 33.20 15.02 24.43
C SER A 11 31.88 14.63 23.75
N ILE A 12 31.74 14.94 22.46
CA ILE A 12 30.60 14.47 21.68
C ILE A 12 30.85 12.99 21.38
N CYS A 13 30.30 12.16 22.26
CA CYS A 13 29.78 10.82 22.01
C CYS A 13 30.33 10.10 20.76
N CYS A 14 31.53 9.53 20.86
CA CYS A 14 31.92 8.45 19.98
C CYS A 14 31.06 7.22 20.33
N GLY A 15 29.92 7.07 19.67
CA GLY A 15 29.15 5.84 19.75
C GLY A 15 30.04 4.64 19.43
N LYS A 16 29.85 3.52 20.14
CA LYS A 16 30.63 2.30 19.95
C LYS A 16 30.19 1.65 18.63
N LEU A 17 31.08 1.74 17.64
CA LEU A 17 30.87 1.19 16.31
C LEU A 17 31.06 -0.33 16.31
N CYS A 18 30.02 -1.05 15.92
CA CYS A 18 30.06 -2.49 15.71
C CYS A 18 30.02 -2.81 14.21
N THR A 19 30.99 -3.62 13.75
CA THR A 19 30.97 -4.20 12.41
C THR A 19 30.67 -5.70 12.50
N ILE A 20 29.49 -6.10 12.06
CA ILE A 20 29.01 -7.49 12.17
C ILE A 20 28.80 -8.06 10.76
N LYS A 21 29.68 -8.98 10.37
CA LYS A 21 29.62 -9.69 9.08
C LYS A 21 29.59 -11.21 9.24
N SER A 22 29.69 -11.71 10.47
CA SER A 22 29.77 -13.14 10.78
C SER A 22 29.20 -13.44 12.16
N VAL A 23 28.86 -14.71 12.42
CA VAL A 23 28.30 -15.16 13.70
C VAL A 23 29.27 -14.88 14.85
N LYS A 24 30.56 -15.19 14.66
CA LYS A 24 31.60 -14.90 15.64
C LYS A 24 31.65 -13.42 16.02
N GLN A 25 31.52 -12.51 15.06
CA GLN A 25 31.49 -11.07 15.34
C GLN A 25 30.21 -10.65 16.07
N LEU A 26 29.07 -11.27 15.77
CA LEU A 26 27.81 -11.03 16.47
C LEU A 26 27.90 -11.46 17.94
N GLU A 27 28.50 -12.63 18.21
CA GLU A 27 28.71 -13.16 19.55
C GLU A 27 29.71 -12.34 20.37
N GLN A 28 30.76 -11.81 19.71
CA GLN A 28 31.78 -10.98 20.35
C GLN A 28 31.36 -9.52 20.55
N ALA A 29 30.33 -9.07 19.82
CA ALA A 29 29.85 -7.71 19.92
C ALA A 29 29.17 -7.46 21.29
N SER A 30 29.75 -6.54 22.06
CA SER A 30 29.13 -5.91 23.24
C SER A 30 28.43 -4.60 22.84
N ASP A 31 27.52 -4.06 23.67
CA ASP A 31 26.89 -2.73 23.61
C ASP A 31 27.19 -1.92 22.33
N CYS A 32 26.41 -2.18 21.29
CA CYS A 32 26.55 -1.51 19.99
C CYS A 32 25.61 -0.32 19.95
N THR A 33 26.15 0.90 19.85
CA THR A 33 25.32 2.10 19.64
C THR A 33 25.27 2.48 18.15
N VAL A 34 26.38 2.31 17.43
CA VAL A 34 26.45 2.53 15.97
C VAL A 34 26.66 1.19 15.25
N MET A 35 25.85 0.90 14.23
CA MET A 35 25.89 -0.40 13.53
C MET A 35 26.27 -0.31 12.05
N LEU A 36 27.19 -1.20 11.66
CA LEU A 36 27.53 -1.61 10.31
C LEU A 36 27.36 -3.13 10.20
N ALA A 37 26.19 -3.60 9.78
CA ALA A 37 25.89 -5.01 9.74
C ALA A 37 25.21 -5.45 8.44
N GLU A 38 25.66 -6.61 7.94
CA GLU A 38 25.09 -7.25 6.76
C GLU A 38 24.63 -8.67 7.11
N PHE A 39 23.33 -8.82 7.35
CA PHE A 39 22.67 -10.08 7.69
C PHE A 39 22.07 -10.74 6.43
N LYS A 40 22.92 -10.93 5.41
CA LYS A 40 22.56 -11.69 4.19
C LYS A 40 22.70 -13.19 4.39
N ASP A 41 23.57 -13.61 5.29
CA ASP A 41 23.72 -15.02 5.69
C ASP A 41 22.53 -15.45 6.56
N LYS A 42 21.82 -16.49 6.13
CA LYS A 42 20.69 -17.07 6.86
C LYS A 42 21.03 -17.45 8.30
N LYS A 43 22.24 -17.97 8.56
CA LYS A 43 22.69 -18.32 9.92
C LYS A 43 22.77 -17.10 10.82
N LEU A 44 23.21 -15.97 10.28
CA LEU A 44 23.33 -14.72 11.03
C LEU A 44 21.96 -14.07 11.25
N ALA A 45 21.11 -14.05 10.22
CA ALA A 45 19.74 -13.52 10.25
C ALA A 45 18.82 -14.27 11.24
N GLN A 46 19.11 -15.54 11.51
CA GLN A 46 18.34 -16.40 12.41
C GLN A 46 19.02 -16.59 13.78
N HIS A 47 20.15 -15.92 14.02
CA HIS A 47 20.91 -16.09 15.25
C HIS A 47 20.14 -15.52 16.45
N PRO A 48 20.02 -16.24 17.58
CA PRO A 48 19.21 -15.80 18.73
C PRO A 48 19.71 -14.49 19.36
N LEU A 49 21.03 -14.22 19.29
CA LEU A 49 21.61 -12.97 19.81
C LEU A 49 21.35 -11.75 18.91
N LEU A 50 20.86 -11.93 17.68
CA LEU A 50 20.66 -10.81 16.76
C LEU A 50 19.73 -9.75 17.36
N ALA A 51 18.60 -10.19 17.91
CA ALA A 51 17.64 -9.29 18.55
C ALA A 51 18.31 -8.51 19.69
N GLU A 52 19.03 -9.21 20.58
CA GLU A 52 19.74 -8.59 21.70
C GLU A 52 20.71 -7.49 21.25
N LYS A 53 21.51 -7.73 20.20
CA LYS A 53 22.49 -6.75 19.72
C LYS A 53 21.88 -5.55 19.03
N LEU A 54 20.69 -5.68 18.46
CA LEU A 54 19.98 -4.56 17.84
C LEU A 54 19.28 -3.66 18.87
N LYS A 55 18.97 -4.15 20.08
CA LYS A 55 18.25 -3.39 21.13
C LYS A 55 18.92 -2.08 21.51
N THR A 56 20.25 -2.05 21.54
CA THR A 56 21.04 -0.89 21.98
C THR A 56 21.41 0.06 20.85
N VAL A 57 21.15 -0.33 19.59
CA VAL A 57 21.55 0.45 18.42
C VAL A 57 20.64 1.68 18.30
N ASN A 58 21.27 2.86 18.30
CA ASN A 58 20.58 4.13 18.11
C ASN A 58 21.00 4.83 16.82
N GLU A 59 22.10 4.43 16.18
CA GLU A 59 22.53 4.92 14.87
C GLU A 59 22.85 3.75 13.93
N VAL A 60 22.36 3.83 12.69
CA VAL A 60 22.65 2.88 11.62
C VAL A 60 23.40 3.59 10.50
N ARG A 61 24.56 3.03 10.13
CA ARG A 61 25.30 3.38 8.91
C ARG A 61 25.09 2.37 7.81
N ARG A 62 25.00 1.08 8.17
CA ARG A 62 24.60 0.02 7.24
C ARG A 62 23.88 -1.05 8.02
N LEU A 63 22.66 -1.37 7.62
CA LEU A 63 21.88 -2.48 8.15
C LEU A 63 21.14 -3.16 7.01
N SER A 64 21.50 -4.41 6.77
CA SER A 64 20.88 -5.26 5.76
C SER A 64 20.27 -6.48 6.45
N LEU A 65 18.94 -6.58 6.51
CA LEU A 65 18.20 -7.67 7.15
C LEU A 65 17.39 -8.45 6.12
N TYR A 66 17.71 -9.73 5.97
CA TYR A 66 17.09 -10.61 4.99
C TYR A 66 16.53 -11.85 5.69
N ASN A 67 15.24 -12.17 5.47
CA ASN A 67 14.61 -13.41 5.95
C ASN A 67 14.80 -13.65 7.46
N THR A 68 14.74 -12.59 8.28
CA THR A 68 14.91 -12.70 9.74
C THR A 68 13.62 -13.16 10.41
N MET A 69 13.76 -13.74 11.61
CA MET A 69 12.63 -14.11 12.47
C MET A 69 12.28 -13.02 13.49
N LEU A 70 12.84 -11.82 13.32
CA LEU A 70 12.65 -10.70 14.25
C LEU A 70 11.21 -10.19 14.19
N ARG A 71 10.64 -9.88 15.36
CA ARG A 71 9.35 -9.17 15.47
C ARG A 71 9.50 -7.67 15.68
N SER A 72 10.58 -7.26 16.34
CA SER A 72 10.96 -5.86 16.51
C SER A 72 12.39 -5.69 16.02
N LEU A 73 12.68 -4.54 15.41
CA LEU A 73 14.03 -4.20 15.00
C LEU A 73 14.91 -3.84 16.20
N THR A 74 14.40 -3.03 17.13
CA THR A 74 15.14 -2.55 18.30
C THR A 74 14.17 -2.21 19.43
N ASP A 75 14.69 -2.11 20.65
CA ASP A 75 13.94 -1.60 21.82
C ASP A 75 14.08 -0.06 21.92
N SER A 76 15.02 0.54 21.19
CA SER A 76 15.17 1.99 21.15
C SER A 76 13.94 2.63 20.49
N PRO A 77 13.36 3.70 21.07
CA PRO A 77 12.21 4.37 20.46
C PRO A 77 12.58 5.07 19.15
N ASN A 78 13.85 5.47 18.99
CA ASN A 78 14.35 6.17 17.82
C ASN A 78 15.60 5.48 17.25
N MET A 79 15.77 5.58 15.93
CA MET A 79 16.97 5.10 15.24
C MET A 79 17.39 6.13 14.19
N THR A 80 18.60 6.67 14.33
CA THR A 80 19.15 7.66 13.42
C THR A 80 19.78 6.97 12.21
N LEU A 81 19.42 7.44 11.02
CA LEU A 81 20.08 7.11 9.75
C LEU A 81 21.01 8.27 9.41
N GLY A 82 22.31 8.08 9.64
CA GLY A 82 23.34 9.08 9.37
C GLY A 82 23.59 9.30 7.87
N PRO A 83 24.53 10.19 7.50
CA PRO A 83 24.83 10.47 6.09
C PRO A 83 25.37 9.21 5.41
N ASN A 84 24.93 8.97 4.17
CA ASN A 84 25.25 7.77 3.39
C ASN A 84 24.80 6.45 4.04
N ALA A 85 23.81 6.49 4.96
CA ALA A 85 23.30 5.28 5.58
C ALA A 85 22.60 4.37 4.57
N VAL A 86 22.80 3.06 4.71
CA VAL A 86 22.11 2.04 3.91
C VAL A 86 21.21 1.21 4.83
N LEU A 87 19.91 1.20 4.55
CA LEU A 87 18.93 0.38 5.25
C LEU A 87 18.19 -0.52 4.27
N GLU A 88 18.46 -1.82 4.36
CA GLU A 88 17.75 -2.84 3.60
C GLU A 88 16.99 -3.76 4.56
N MET A 89 15.68 -3.90 4.38
CA MET A 89 14.85 -4.89 5.08
C MET A 89 14.02 -5.64 4.04
N VAL A 90 14.41 -6.88 3.78
CA VAL A 90 13.89 -7.68 2.67
C VAL A 90 13.36 -9.00 3.19
N ASP A 91 12.10 -9.29 2.87
CA ASP A 91 11.45 -10.59 3.11
C ASP A 91 11.43 -11.00 4.61
N ASN A 92 11.21 -10.05 5.53
CA ASN A 92 11.10 -10.33 6.96
C ASN A 92 9.64 -10.54 7.36
N GLU A 93 9.20 -11.80 7.33
CA GLU A 93 7.81 -12.21 7.53
C GLU A 93 7.18 -11.73 8.86
N PHE A 94 7.99 -11.70 9.91
CA PHE A 94 7.51 -11.47 11.28
C PHE A 94 7.77 -10.05 11.79
N LEU A 95 8.46 -9.20 11.02
CA LEU A 95 8.89 -7.88 11.47
C LEU A 95 7.70 -6.91 11.50
N GLU A 96 7.26 -6.60 12.72
CA GLU A 96 6.06 -5.80 13.02
C GLU A 96 6.43 -4.40 13.51
N HIS A 97 7.37 -4.33 14.45
CA HIS A 97 7.71 -3.11 15.16
C HIS A 97 9.01 -2.49 14.63
N LEU A 98 8.89 -1.27 14.13
CA LEU A 98 9.99 -0.42 13.72
C LEU A 98 10.19 0.71 14.74
N PRO A 99 11.44 1.13 14.99
CA PRO A 99 11.70 2.37 15.69
C PRO A 99 11.22 3.55 14.85
N LYS A 100 11.12 4.73 15.48
CA LYS A 100 11.00 5.97 14.74
C LYS A 100 12.34 6.29 14.08
N PHE A 101 12.39 6.23 12.76
CA PHE A 101 13.58 6.61 12.00
C PHE A 101 13.75 8.12 11.98
N ILE A 102 14.97 8.59 12.22
CA ILE A 102 15.39 9.99 12.10
C ILE A 102 16.44 10.05 10.99
N ILE A 103 16.11 10.66 9.86
CA ILE A 103 17.04 10.75 8.72
C ILE A 103 17.81 12.08 8.84
N GLU A 104 19.13 12.02 8.92
CA GLU A 104 19.96 13.23 8.99
C GLU A 104 20.00 13.95 7.64
N ASP A 105 20.33 13.22 6.57
CA ASP A 105 20.41 13.72 5.20
C ASP A 105 19.69 12.76 4.23
N GLY A 106 18.49 13.15 3.79
CA GLY A 106 17.69 12.32 2.88
C GLY A 106 18.33 12.14 1.50
N SER A 107 19.20 13.04 1.06
CA SER A 107 19.78 12.99 -0.28
C SER A 107 20.82 11.87 -0.44
N SER A 108 21.42 11.42 0.67
CA SER A 108 22.49 10.41 0.67
C SER A 108 22.06 9.03 1.17
N VAL A 109 20.87 8.88 1.75
CA VAL A 109 20.42 7.56 2.24
C VAL A 109 20.00 6.62 1.11
N GLU A 110 20.33 5.34 1.26
CA GLU A 110 19.86 4.25 0.42
C GLU A 110 18.87 3.40 1.23
N LEU A 111 17.63 3.32 0.75
CA LEU A 111 16.55 2.60 1.41
C LEU A 111 16.00 1.50 0.49
N LYS A 112 15.84 0.29 1.02
CA LYS A 112 15.29 -0.85 0.30
C LYS A 112 14.46 -1.73 1.22
N ILE A 113 13.16 -1.42 1.30
CA ILE A 113 12.22 -2.07 2.22
C ILE A 113 11.16 -2.77 1.38
N ARG A 114 11.16 -4.11 1.35
CA ARG A 114 10.21 -4.90 0.55
C ARG A 114 9.96 -6.29 1.14
N GLY A 115 8.78 -6.86 0.88
CA GLY A 115 8.45 -8.22 1.32
C GLY A 115 8.24 -8.34 2.84
N ASN A 116 7.90 -7.26 3.54
CA ASN A 116 7.64 -7.27 4.98
C ASN A 116 6.14 -7.05 5.23
N PRO A 117 5.31 -8.12 5.27
CA PRO A 117 3.85 -8.02 5.21
C PRO A 117 3.20 -7.45 6.47
N ARG A 118 3.91 -7.41 7.59
CA ARG A 118 3.41 -6.92 8.88
C ARG A 118 3.90 -5.53 9.25
N MET A 119 4.77 -4.97 8.42
CA MET A 119 5.49 -3.74 8.71
C MET A 119 4.63 -2.53 8.37
N ASN A 120 4.57 -1.57 9.30
CA ASN A 120 4.05 -0.23 9.05
C ASN A 120 5.22 0.68 8.66
N THR A 121 5.28 1.07 7.38
CA THR A 121 6.36 1.90 6.83
C THR A 121 6.01 3.39 6.77
N ASN A 122 4.81 3.80 7.23
CA ASN A 122 4.33 5.18 7.11
C ASN A 122 5.31 6.17 7.74
N GLN A 123 5.77 5.93 8.98
CA GLN A 123 6.68 6.83 9.66
C GLN A 123 8.00 7.03 8.89
N LEU A 124 8.58 5.95 8.35
CA LEU A 124 9.80 6.03 7.57
C LEU A 124 9.58 6.82 6.27
N ARG A 125 8.45 6.58 5.58
CA ARG A 125 8.10 7.31 4.35
C ARG A 125 7.90 8.80 4.61
N ASP A 126 7.15 9.15 5.66
CA ASP A 126 6.88 10.54 6.04
C ASP A 126 8.19 11.29 6.37
N GLU A 127 9.08 10.67 7.14
CA GLU A 127 10.40 11.24 7.42
C GLU A 127 11.22 11.39 6.13
N CYS A 128 11.15 10.42 5.21
CA CYS A 128 11.85 10.46 3.94
C CYS A 128 11.37 11.62 3.05
N TYR A 129 10.04 11.86 2.98
CA TYR A 129 9.48 13.02 2.28
C TYR A 129 9.93 14.34 2.92
N LYS A 130 9.82 14.43 4.25
CA LYS A 130 10.26 15.61 5.03
C LYS A 130 11.73 15.94 4.80
N LYS A 131 12.57 14.91 4.70
CA LYS A 131 14.03 15.02 4.48
C LYS A 131 14.44 15.02 3.02
N LYS A 132 13.47 15.08 2.09
CA LYS A 132 13.69 15.17 0.64
C LYS A 132 14.57 14.04 0.11
N CYS A 133 14.26 12.81 0.51
CA CYS A 133 14.89 11.62 -0.06
C CYS A 133 14.84 11.60 -1.58
N SER A 134 15.82 10.92 -2.19
CA SER A 134 15.79 10.70 -3.63
C SER A 134 14.50 9.95 -4.05
N PRO A 135 13.95 10.20 -5.26
CA PRO A 135 12.79 9.47 -5.75
C PRO A 135 12.99 7.95 -5.76
N ASN A 136 14.22 7.50 -6.04
CA ASN A 136 14.58 6.08 -6.02
C ASN A 136 14.50 5.50 -4.59
N ALA A 137 14.98 6.21 -3.57
CA ALA A 137 14.88 5.76 -2.19
C ALA A 137 13.41 5.61 -1.76
N ILE A 138 12.56 6.59 -2.08
CA ILE A 138 11.12 6.56 -1.77
C ILE A 138 10.43 5.40 -2.50
N ALA A 139 10.70 5.19 -3.79
CA ALA A 139 10.12 4.12 -4.59
C ALA A 139 10.51 2.71 -4.09
N ASN A 140 11.63 2.59 -3.40
CA ASN A 140 12.11 1.33 -2.82
C ASN A 140 11.61 1.08 -1.39
N ILE A 141 10.73 1.93 -0.85
CA ILE A 141 10.01 1.66 0.40
C ILE A 141 8.61 1.13 0.04
N GLN A 142 8.33 -0.13 0.36
CA GLN A 142 7.00 -0.70 0.21
C GLN A 142 5.94 0.13 0.97
N GLU A 143 4.69 0.07 0.52
CA GLU A 143 3.57 0.55 1.32
C GLU A 143 3.40 -0.31 2.58
N SER A 144 2.78 0.26 3.61
CA SER A 144 2.49 -0.45 4.85
C SER A 144 1.63 -1.68 4.59
N PHE A 145 1.94 -2.80 5.27
CA PHE A 145 1.15 -4.04 5.18
C PHE A 145 0.99 -4.60 3.75
N THR A 146 2.04 -4.46 2.94
CA THR A 146 2.08 -4.95 1.55
C THR A 146 2.44 -6.42 1.46
N CYS A 147 1.68 -7.15 0.65
CA CYS A 147 1.91 -8.55 0.34
C CYS A 147 1.86 -8.81 -1.18
N PRO A 148 2.53 -9.85 -1.67
CA PRO A 148 2.17 -10.47 -2.95
C PRO A 148 0.78 -11.12 -2.85
N LEU A 149 0.14 -11.39 -3.99
CA LEU A 149 -1.10 -12.15 -4.01
C LEU A 149 -0.78 -13.64 -3.81
N GLU A 150 -1.04 -14.13 -2.61
CA GLU A 150 -0.96 -15.55 -2.27
C GLU A 150 -2.31 -16.04 -1.76
N LYS A 151 -2.71 -17.26 -2.16
CA LYS A 151 -3.93 -17.91 -1.68
C LYS A 151 -3.58 -18.95 -0.60
N PRO A 152 -4.23 -18.94 0.59
CA PRO A 152 -5.22 -17.96 1.03
C PRO A 152 -4.58 -16.60 1.38
N ILE A 153 -5.32 -15.51 1.15
CA ILE A 153 -4.83 -14.16 1.46
C ILE A 153 -4.56 -14.03 2.96
N ARG A 154 -3.32 -13.65 3.30
CA ARG A 154 -2.88 -13.54 4.69
C ARG A 154 -3.65 -12.43 5.38
N LYS A 155 -4.06 -12.67 6.63
CA LYS A 155 -4.93 -11.75 7.40
C LYS A 155 -4.31 -10.37 7.66
N VAL A 156 -2.98 -10.28 7.64
CA VAL A 156 -2.23 -9.05 7.89
C VAL A 156 -2.15 -8.13 6.67
N CYS A 157 -2.43 -8.65 5.47
CA CYS A 157 -2.29 -7.91 4.23
C CYS A 157 -3.44 -6.93 4.06
N LYS A 158 -3.10 -5.65 3.90
CA LYS A 158 -4.05 -4.59 3.50
C LYS A 158 -3.76 -4.08 2.10
N VAL A 159 -2.52 -4.19 1.64
CA VAL A 159 -2.08 -3.79 0.31
C VAL A 159 -1.63 -5.04 -0.45
N ILE A 160 -2.16 -5.24 -1.65
CA ILE A 160 -1.72 -6.31 -2.55
C ILE A 160 -0.93 -5.68 -3.69
N SER A 161 0.32 -6.09 -3.87
CA SER A 161 1.18 -5.64 -4.98
C SER A 161 1.24 -6.68 -6.09
N ASP A 162 0.11 -6.94 -6.73
CA ASP A 162 -0.04 -7.91 -7.81
C ASP A 162 -1.30 -7.64 -8.65
N ASN A 163 -1.51 -8.43 -9.68
CA ASN A 163 -2.76 -8.47 -10.44
C ASN A 163 -3.77 -9.39 -9.76
N ILE A 164 -5.02 -8.93 -9.62
CA ILE A 164 -6.12 -9.69 -9.01
C ILE A 164 -7.14 -10.04 -10.09
N ASP A 165 -7.37 -11.34 -10.31
CA ASP A 165 -8.46 -11.83 -11.16
C ASP A 165 -9.70 -12.10 -10.29
N LEU A 166 -10.80 -11.43 -10.61
CA LEU A 166 -12.07 -11.47 -9.89
C LEU A 166 -13.07 -12.48 -10.47
N THR A 167 -12.67 -13.27 -11.48
CA THR A 167 -13.54 -14.30 -12.07
C THR A 167 -14.00 -15.31 -11.02
N GLU A 168 -13.09 -15.67 -10.10
CA GLU A 168 -13.35 -16.51 -8.93
C GLU A 168 -13.24 -15.68 -7.66
N TYR A 169 -14.20 -14.79 -7.44
CA TYR A 169 -14.20 -13.90 -6.27
C TYR A 169 -14.18 -14.68 -4.94
N GLU A 170 -13.22 -14.36 -4.08
CA GLU A 170 -13.09 -14.90 -2.73
C GLU A 170 -13.36 -13.81 -1.69
N SER A 171 -14.14 -14.13 -0.65
CA SER A 171 -14.42 -13.20 0.46
C SER A 171 -13.18 -12.77 1.24
N ALA A 172 -12.05 -13.47 1.09
CA ALA A 172 -10.77 -13.05 1.65
C ALA A 172 -10.28 -11.70 1.09
N LEU A 173 -10.71 -11.33 -0.11
CA LEU A 173 -10.42 -10.04 -0.77
C LEU A 173 -11.15 -8.86 -0.13
N ASP A 174 -12.22 -9.09 0.66
CA ASP A 174 -12.98 -8.02 1.32
C ASP A 174 -12.13 -7.14 2.24
N LYS A 175 -10.98 -7.63 2.68
CA LYS A 175 -10.05 -6.99 3.63
C LYS A 175 -9.01 -6.10 2.94
N VAL A 176 -8.84 -6.27 1.63
CA VAL A 176 -7.82 -5.55 0.86
C VAL A 176 -8.28 -4.12 0.69
N GLU A 177 -7.44 -3.18 1.13
CA GLU A 177 -7.70 -1.74 1.08
C GLU A 177 -7.12 -1.12 -0.19
N VAL A 178 -5.96 -1.61 -0.64
CA VAL A 178 -5.23 -1.08 -1.79
C VAL A 178 -4.72 -2.20 -2.69
N VAL A 179 -4.84 -2.02 -4.01
CA VAL A 179 -4.19 -2.89 -5.00
C VAL A 179 -3.20 -2.06 -5.80
N VAL A 180 -1.94 -2.49 -5.82
CA VAL A 180 -0.88 -1.93 -6.68
C VAL A 180 -0.66 -2.91 -7.83
N GLY A 181 -1.38 -2.72 -8.93
CA GLY A 181 -1.45 -3.70 -10.00
C GLY A 181 -2.71 -3.55 -10.85
N THR A 182 -3.14 -4.65 -11.47
CA THR A 182 -4.35 -4.72 -12.30
C THR A 182 -5.47 -5.42 -11.56
N LEU A 183 -6.62 -4.77 -11.42
CA LEU A 183 -7.86 -5.44 -11.02
C LEU A 183 -8.61 -5.89 -12.28
N LYS A 184 -8.90 -7.19 -12.41
CA LYS A 184 -9.42 -7.77 -13.66
C LYS A 184 -10.69 -8.56 -13.40
N LEU A 185 -11.73 -8.30 -14.16
CA LEU A 185 -12.95 -9.11 -14.25
C LEU A 185 -13.20 -9.43 -15.73
N LYS A 186 -12.89 -10.66 -16.15
CA LYS A 186 -12.95 -11.03 -17.56
C LYS A 186 -13.63 -12.38 -17.77
N GLY A 187 -14.56 -12.45 -18.71
CA GLY A 187 -15.20 -13.73 -19.08
C GLY A 187 -16.08 -14.31 -17.97
N SER A 188 -16.61 -13.47 -17.07
CA SER A 188 -17.42 -13.92 -15.94
C SER A 188 -18.93 -13.83 -16.22
N ASN A 189 -19.72 -14.62 -15.49
CA ASN A 189 -21.18 -14.61 -15.57
C ASN A 189 -21.87 -13.77 -14.49
N VAL A 190 -21.12 -12.93 -13.76
CA VAL A 190 -21.69 -12.10 -12.70
C VAL A 190 -22.60 -11.01 -13.28
N THR A 191 -23.61 -10.61 -12.52
CA THR A 191 -24.51 -9.51 -12.90
C THR A 191 -23.99 -8.15 -12.45
N SER A 192 -23.19 -8.10 -11.39
CA SER A 192 -22.59 -6.89 -10.86
C SER A 192 -21.11 -7.09 -10.55
N PHE A 193 -20.33 -6.00 -10.64
CA PHE A 193 -18.91 -6.04 -10.28
C PHE A 193 -18.75 -6.44 -8.81
N PRO A 194 -17.89 -7.44 -8.48
CA PRO A 194 -17.72 -7.90 -7.12
C PRO A 194 -17.31 -6.77 -6.16
N LYS A 195 -18.02 -6.65 -5.04
CA LYS A 195 -17.76 -5.61 -4.03
C LYS A 195 -16.68 -6.08 -3.06
N MET A 196 -15.46 -5.58 -3.22
CA MET A 196 -14.39 -5.68 -2.22
C MET A 196 -14.61 -4.64 -1.11
N LYS A 197 -15.15 -5.07 0.04
CA LYS A 197 -15.71 -4.15 1.06
C LYS A 197 -14.77 -3.04 1.53
N SER A 198 -13.48 -3.34 1.71
CA SER A 198 -12.49 -2.37 2.19
C SER A 198 -11.70 -1.69 1.08
N LEU A 199 -11.88 -2.08 -0.19
CA LEU A 199 -11.08 -1.56 -1.29
C LEU A 199 -11.41 -0.08 -1.53
N ILE A 200 -10.41 0.77 -1.39
CA ILE A 200 -10.54 2.22 -1.56
C ILE A 200 -9.65 2.77 -2.68
N LEU A 201 -8.57 2.06 -3.05
CA LEU A 201 -7.57 2.59 -3.96
C LEU A 201 -6.99 1.52 -4.90
N LEU A 202 -6.95 1.84 -6.19
CA LEU A 202 -6.13 1.14 -7.17
C LEU A 202 -4.97 2.03 -7.60
N LYS A 203 -3.75 1.51 -7.51
CA LYS A 203 -2.54 2.16 -8.01
C LYS A 203 -2.01 1.40 -9.23
N GLN A 204 -1.76 2.12 -10.31
CA GLN A 204 -1.21 1.54 -11.53
C GLN A 204 0.23 1.05 -11.30
N ALA A 205 0.46 -0.25 -11.46
CA ALA A 205 1.82 -0.78 -11.48
C ALA A 205 2.40 -0.68 -12.90
N LYS A 206 3.56 -0.03 -13.05
CA LYS A 206 4.25 0.10 -14.35
C LYS A 206 3.31 0.65 -15.46
N LYS A 207 3.47 0.21 -16.71
CA LYS A 207 2.65 0.64 -17.86
C LYS A 207 1.53 -0.37 -18.19
N SER A 208 0.95 -1.03 -17.19
CA SER A 208 -0.23 -1.90 -17.40
C SER A 208 -1.52 -1.14 -17.12
N PRO A 209 -2.67 -1.56 -17.68
CA PRO A 209 -3.96 -1.11 -17.21
C PRO A 209 -4.10 -1.36 -15.69
N VAL A 210 -4.81 -0.48 -15.00
CA VAL A 210 -5.14 -0.62 -13.58
C VAL A 210 -6.47 -1.36 -13.38
N LEU A 211 -7.36 -1.30 -14.37
CA LEU A 211 -8.68 -1.93 -14.34
C LEU A 211 -9.02 -2.53 -15.71
N ILE A 212 -9.44 -3.80 -15.72
CA ILE A 212 -9.88 -4.51 -16.93
C ILE A 212 -11.23 -5.16 -16.65
N ILE A 213 -12.26 -4.81 -17.43
CA ILE A 213 -13.62 -5.34 -17.34
C ILE A 213 -14.09 -5.72 -18.75
N GLU A 214 -13.91 -6.98 -19.12
CA GLU A 214 -14.09 -7.42 -20.50
C GLU A 214 -14.91 -8.70 -20.61
N ASP A 215 -15.69 -8.83 -21.67
CA ASP A 215 -16.33 -10.10 -22.06
C ASP A 215 -17.25 -10.69 -20.96
N ASN A 216 -17.97 -9.85 -20.21
CA ASN A 216 -18.91 -10.31 -19.18
C ASN A 216 -20.37 -10.18 -19.67
N PRO A 217 -21.00 -11.24 -20.21
CA PRO A 217 -22.28 -11.16 -20.93
C PRO A 217 -23.46 -10.73 -20.06
N ASN A 218 -23.38 -10.94 -18.76
CA ASN A 218 -24.46 -10.65 -17.81
C ASN A 218 -24.20 -9.42 -16.93
N LEU A 219 -23.01 -8.84 -17.01
CA LEU A 219 -22.63 -7.70 -16.18
C LEU A 219 -23.44 -6.47 -16.58
N ASN A 220 -24.19 -5.92 -15.63
CA ASN A 220 -25.04 -4.75 -15.83
C ASN A 220 -24.78 -3.62 -14.82
N SER A 221 -23.88 -3.82 -13.85
CA SER A 221 -23.64 -2.82 -12.81
C SER A 221 -22.17 -2.74 -12.39
N LEU A 222 -21.65 -1.50 -12.38
CA LEU A 222 -20.32 -1.14 -11.88
C LEU A 222 -20.36 -0.29 -10.59
N LYS A 223 -21.51 -0.23 -9.90
CA LYS A 223 -21.70 0.64 -8.72
C LYS A 223 -20.65 0.44 -7.62
N ALA A 224 -20.10 -0.77 -7.50
CA ALA A 224 -19.04 -1.08 -6.54
C ALA A 224 -17.74 -0.27 -6.76
N LEU A 225 -17.54 0.29 -7.96
CA LEU A 225 -16.34 1.06 -8.31
C LEU A 225 -16.49 2.57 -8.05
N TYR A 226 -17.69 3.08 -7.83
CA TYR A 226 -17.95 4.52 -7.84
C TYR A 226 -17.26 5.31 -6.73
N THR A 227 -16.91 4.65 -5.63
CA THR A 227 -16.21 5.24 -4.49
C THR A 227 -14.70 5.02 -4.54
N LEU A 228 -14.20 4.34 -5.58
CA LEU A 228 -12.81 3.95 -5.69
C LEU A 228 -11.94 5.11 -6.17
N GLU A 229 -10.79 5.31 -5.55
CA GLU A 229 -9.75 6.17 -6.08
C GLU A 229 -8.85 5.37 -7.05
N ILE A 230 -8.45 5.98 -8.15
CA ILE A 230 -7.48 5.41 -9.09
C ILE A 230 -6.31 6.39 -9.24
N GLN A 231 -5.11 5.91 -8.89
CA GLN A 231 -3.84 6.62 -9.04
C GLN A 231 -3.06 6.06 -10.22
N LEU A 232 -2.86 6.91 -11.23
CA LEU A 232 -2.12 6.58 -12.45
C LEU A 232 -0.68 7.05 -12.36
N ASN A 233 0.19 6.39 -13.13
CA ASN A 233 1.58 6.85 -13.27
C ASN A 233 1.65 8.17 -14.03
N LYS A 234 2.72 8.94 -13.80
CA LYS A 234 2.90 10.25 -14.44
C LYS A 234 2.92 10.07 -15.97
N GLY A 235 2.02 10.78 -16.64
CA GLY A 235 1.89 10.77 -18.11
C GLY A 235 0.93 9.71 -18.66
N GLU A 236 0.34 8.87 -17.80
CA GLU A 236 -0.69 7.90 -18.21
C GLU A 236 -2.08 8.56 -18.21
N SER A 237 -2.89 8.21 -19.21
CA SER A 237 -4.28 8.67 -19.34
C SER A 237 -5.26 7.62 -18.83
N ALA A 238 -6.46 8.05 -18.45
CA ALA A 238 -7.56 7.16 -18.07
C ALA A 238 -7.88 6.15 -19.18
N ASP A 239 -7.85 6.60 -20.43
CA ASP A 239 -8.16 5.79 -21.62
C ASP A 239 -7.23 4.59 -21.83
N ASN A 240 -5.97 4.70 -21.41
CA ASN A 240 -4.98 3.62 -21.51
C ASN A 240 -4.94 2.77 -20.23
N ALA A 241 -5.34 3.35 -19.10
CA ALA A 241 -5.30 2.69 -17.81
C ALA A 241 -6.53 1.82 -17.55
N ILE A 242 -7.66 2.07 -18.21
CA ILE A 242 -8.93 1.40 -17.94
C ILE A 242 -9.50 0.81 -19.22
N ASN A 243 -9.67 -0.51 -19.23
CA ASN A 243 -10.25 -1.23 -20.34
C ASN A 243 -11.63 -1.74 -19.95
N ILE A 244 -12.65 -1.26 -20.66
CA ILE A 244 -14.02 -1.75 -20.52
C ILE A 244 -14.55 -2.04 -21.92
N GLY A 245 -14.91 -3.30 -22.18
CA GLY A 245 -15.33 -3.74 -23.50
C GLY A 245 -16.16 -5.01 -23.47
N ASN A 246 -16.98 -5.22 -24.49
CA ASN A 246 -17.74 -6.46 -24.68
C ASN A 246 -18.61 -6.88 -23.48
N ASN A 247 -19.23 -5.91 -22.79
CA ASN A 247 -20.20 -6.15 -21.70
C ASN A 247 -21.59 -5.72 -22.18
N PRO A 248 -22.34 -6.55 -22.93
CA PRO A 248 -23.51 -6.12 -23.70
C PRO A 248 -24.70 -5.60 -22.88
N LYS A 249 -24.78 -5.97 -21.58
CA LYS A 249 -25.83 -5.51 -20.67
C LYS A 249 -25.38 -4.35 -19.78
N LEU A 250 -24.14 -3.89 -19.92
CA LEU A 250 -23.58 -2.86 -19.08
C LEU A 250 -24.02 -1.47 -19.58
N CYS A 251 -24.69 -0.73 -18.71
CA CYS A 251 -25.00 0.67 -18.90
C CYS A 251 -24.91 1.41 -17.56
N ILE A 252 -24.85 2.74 -17.62
CA ILE A 252 -24.79 3.63 -16.44
C ILE A 252 -26.17 4.20 -16.18
N ASP A 253 -26.69 4.05 -14.97
CA ASP A 253 -27.94 4.70 -14.57
C ASP A 253 -27.81 6.24 -14.68
N GLU A 254 -28.88 6.94 -15.08
CA GLU A 254 -28.84 8.39 -15.31
C GLU A 254 -28.41 9.18 -14.05
N ASP A 255 -28.87 8.77 -12.87
CA ASP A 255 -28.49 9.35 -11.58
C ASP A 255 -26.98 9.20 -11.29
N ALA A 256 -26.38 8.11 -11.75
CA ALA A 256 -24.96 7.83 -11.61
C ALA A 256 -24.07 8.57 -12.62
N SER A 257 -24.63 9.15 -13.70
CA SER A 257 -23.87 9.85 -14.73
C SER A 257 -23.09 11.06 -14.21
N THR A 258 -23.51 11.63 -13.08
CA THR A 258 -22.88 12.77 -12.42
C THR A 258 -21.78 12.40 -11.43
N VAL A 259 -21.59 11.10 -11.16
CA VAL A 259 -20.58 10.64 -10.20
C VAL A 259 -19.18 10.88 -10.78
N PRO A 260 -18.24 11.51 -10.03
CA PRO A 260 -16.91 11.84 -10.55
C PRO A 260 -16.14 10.67 -11.14
N PHE A 261 -16.22 9.48 -10.52
CA PHE A 261 -15.62 8.26 -11.05
C PHE A 261 -16.17 7.91 -12.45
N VAL A 262 -17.49 7.98 -12.61
CA VAL A 262 -18.19 7.66 -13.87
C VAL A 262 -17.77 8.64 -14.97
N ILE A 263 -17.82 9.94 -14.68
CA ILE A 263 -17.42 10.99 -15.63
C ILE A 263 -15.98 10.76 -16.09
N LYS A 264 -15.07 10.45 -15.15
CA LYS A 264 -13.64 10.34 -15.43
C LYS A 264 -13.25 9.05 -16.16
N TYR A 265 -13.89 7.93 -15.82
CA TYR A 265 -13.39 6.60 -16.19
C TYR A 265 -14.38 5.74 -17.00
N LEU A 266 -15.67 6.07 -16.97
CA LEU A 266 -16.73 5.27 -17.59
C LEU A 266 -17.45 6.02 -18.72
N SER A 267 -16.85 7.07 -19.28
CA SER A 267 -17.44 7.88 -20.35
C SER A 267 -17.78 7.10 -21.63
N ARG A 268 -17.16 5.93 -21.82
CA ARG A 268 -17.41 5.02 -22.95
C ARG A 268 -18.56 4.03 -22.71
N VAL A 269 -19.07 3.95 -21.49
CA VAL A 269 -20.21 3.09 -21.15
C VAL A 269 -21.50 3.87 -21.41
N PRO A 270 -22.46 3.31 -22.18
CA PRO A 270 -23.69 4.03 -22.50
C PRO A 270 -24.53 4.28 -21.24
N ILE A 271 -25.30 5.37 -21.24
CA ILE A 271 -26.34 5.60 -20.24
C ILE A 271 -27.50 4.62 -20.52
N CYS A 272 -28.08 4.04 -19.47
CA CYS A 272 -29.21 3.13 -19.62
C CYS A 272 -30.41 3.86 -20.24
N GLU A 273 -31.11 3.20 -21.16
CA GLU A 273 -32.39 3.71 -21.65
C GLU A 273 -33.37 3.86 -20.46
N PRO A 274 -34.16 4.96 -20.42
CA PRO A 274 -35.19 5.10 -19.41
C PRO A 274 -36.06 3.85 -19.46
N LYS A 275 -36.19 3.15 -18.33
CA LYS A 275 -37.16 2.06 -18.24
C LYS A 275 -38.51 2.68 -18.57
N GLU A 276 -39.09 2.31 -19.71
CA GLU A 276 -40.45 2.72 -20.03
C GLU A 276 -41.30 2.41 -18.80
N ILE A 277 -41.86 3.46 -18.20
CA ILE A 277 -42.74 3.31 -17.05
C ILE A 277 -43.92 2.53 -17.61
N ASN A 278 -43.93 1.21 -17.36
CA ASN A 278 -45.04 0.33 -17.73
C ASN A 278 -46.34 1.08 -17.42
N GLU A 279 -47.14 1.37 -18.45
CA GLU A 279 -48.31 2.26 -18.36
C GLU A 279 -49.29 1.85 -17.24
N ALA A 280 -49.25 0.58 -16.83
CA ALA A 280 -49.94 0.06 -15.64
C ALA A 280 -49.67 0.86 -14.35
N ASN A 281 -48.44 1.35 -14.12
CA ASN A 281 -48.11 2.13 -12.93
C ASN A 281 -48.52 3.62 -13.07
N LYS A 282 -48.61 4.14 -14.30
CA LYS A 282 -49.15 5.48 -14.56
C LYS A 282 -50.65 5.54 -14.24
N SER A 283 -51.41 4.51 -14.59
CA SER A 283 -52.83 4.42 -14.22
C SER A 283 -53.05 4.36 -12.70
N SER A 284 -52.24 3.61 -11.96
CA SER A 284 -52.37 3.56 -10.49
C SER A 284 -52.04 4.89 -9.81
N LEU A 285 -51.01 5.62 -10.26
CA LEU A 285 -50.71 6.96 -9.73
C LEU A 285 -51.80 7.98 -10.07
N ALA A 286 -52.34 7.94 -11.29
CA ALA A 286 -53.46 8.80 -11.69
C ALA A 286 -54.71 8.52 -10.85
N ILE A 287 -55.02 7.26 -10.55
CA ILE A 287 -56.15 6.87 -9.69
C ILE A 287 -55.93 7.37 -8.26
N ILE A 288 -54.72 7.25 -7.70
CA ILE A 288 -54.42 7.73 -6.34
C ILE A 288 -54.54 9.25 -6.26
N ILE A 289 -54.06 9.98 -7.26
CA ILE A 289 -54.17 11.45 -7.33
C ILE A 289 -55.65 11.86 -7.47
N LEU A 290 -56.43 11.20 -8.32
CA LEU A 290 -57.86 11.45 -8.44
C LEU A 290 -58.60 11.18 -7.12
N TYR A 291 -58.28 10.08 -6.44
CA TYR A 291 -58.90 9.73 -5.17
C TYR A 291 -58.62 10.80 -4.11
N PHE A 292 -57.37 11.26 -4.01
CA PHE A 292 -56.98 12.33 -3.08
C PHE A 292 -57.69 13.65 -3.36
N ILE A 293 -57.89 14.01 -4.63
CA ILE A 293 -58.63 15.22 -5.02
C ILE A 293 -60.10 15.09 -4.64
N ILE A 294 -60.72 13.93 -4.88
CA ILE A 294 -62.14 13.71 -4.60
C ILE A 294 -62.43 13.66 -3.09
N THR A 295 -61.52 13.11 -2.27
CA THR A 295 -61.77 12.97 -0.83
C THR A 295 -61.43 14.21 0.01
N ASN A 296 -60.79 15.23 -0.57
CA ASN A 296 -60.41 16.47 0.13
C ASN A 296 -61.16 17.72 -0.36
N ILE A 297 -62.24 17.54 -1.14
CA ILE A 297 -63.23 18.56 -1.47
C ILE A 297 -64.51 18.23 -0.70
#